data_AF-A0A3N1K2I8-F1
#
_entry.id   AF-A0A3N1K2I8-F1
#
_cell.length_a   1.000
_cell.length_b   1.000
_cell.length_c   1.000
_cell.angle_alpha   90.00
_cell.angle_beta   90.00
_cell.angle_gamma   90.00
#
_symmetry.space_group_name_H-M   'P 1'
#
loop_
_entity.id
_entity.type
_entity.pdbx_description
1 polymer ?
#
loop_
_entity_poly.entity_id
_entity_poly.type
_entity_poly.pdbx_seq_one_letter_code
_entity_poly.pdbx_strand_id
1 'polypeptide(L)'
;MSRERGGPERTFLRMTDEHRTPRPEDDAARLGLVVVGEAAALHSGDEAALDASEQNIRDTIDEMIDEPLTPRQEQVVERLAAAGGTLTAGLSGALAAQAGRTVDDILEGAARSVVWQQRLADERADAAGRPDHDDELRDRSGGQREDAGGQQREHRDDAGHDED
;
A
#
# COMPACT_ATOMS: atom_id res chain seq x y z
N MET A 1 58.79 24.10 1.74
CA MET A 1 58.06 22.87 2.08
C MET A 1 56.72 23.30 2.64
N SER A 2 55.69 23.28 1.79
CA SER A 2 54.40 23.94 2.03
C SER A 2 53.29 22.91 2.19
N ARG A 3 52.39 23.25 3.12
CA ARG A 3 51.32 22.46 3.72
C ARG A 3 50.25 21.99 2.72
N GLU A 4 49.77 20.77 3.01
CA GLU A 4 48.38 20.31 3.01
C GLU A 4 47.46 20.79 1.87
N ARG A 5 47.28 19.91 0.89
CA ARG A 5 46.13 19.95 -0.02
C ARG A 5 44.91 19.36 0.70
N GLY A 6 44.10 20.23 1.30
CA GLY A 6 42.74 19.90 1.69
C GLY A 6 41.89 19.71 0.44
N GLY A 7 41.58 18.45 0.10
CA GLY A 7 40.52 18.15 -0.85
C GLY A 7 39.18 18.23 -0.12
N PRO A 8 38.14 18.87 -0.69
CA PRO A 8 36.81 18.74 -0.12
C PRO A 8 36.35 17.31 -0.35
N GLU A 9 36.29 16.54 0.74
CA GLU A 9 35.44 15.37 0.86
C GLU A 9 34.02 15.81 0.50
N ARG A 10 33.65 15.59 -0.77
CA ARG A 10 32.25 15.59 -1.18
C ARG A 10 31.67 14.38 -0.48
N THR A 11 31.14 14.60 0.72
CA THR A 11 30.17 13.73 1.35
C THR A 11 29.11 13.45 0.29
N PHE A 12 29.21 12.27 -0.33
CA PHE A 12 28.12 11.68 -1.07
C PHE A 12 27.02 11.43 -0.04
N LEU A 13 26.19 12.44 0.21
CA LEU A 13 24.83 12.25 0.69
C LEU A 13 24.04 11.63 -0.48
N ARG A 14 24.40 10.37 -0.80
CA ARG A 14 23.74 9.51 -1.76
C ARG A 14 23.81 8.09 -1.19
N MET A 15 22.94 7.85 -0.23
CA MET A 15 22.67 6.63 0.54
C MET A 15 22.12 7.21 1.84
N THR A 16 20.82 7.39 2.01
CA THR A 16 19.95 6.30 2.43
C THR A 16 18.51 6.58 2.01
N ASP A 17 18.07 5.95 0.92
CA ASP A 17 16.66 5.57 0.76
C ASP A 17 16.63 4.10 0.29
N GLU A 18 17.53 3.28 0.86
CA GLU A 18 17.71 1.88 0.45
C GLU A 18 16.79 0.92 1.19
N HIS A 19 16.01 1.38 2.17
CA HIS A 19 15.05 0.55 2.91
C HIS A 19 13.80 1.34 3.27
N ARG A 20 13.10 1.89 2.27
CA ARG A 20 11.66 2.11 2.46
C ARG A 20 11.04 0.72 2.50
N THR A 21 10.65 0.26 3.69
CA THR A 21 9.76 -0.90 3.82
C THR A 21 8.62 -0.70 2.81
N PRO A 22 8.36 -1.68 1.94
CA PRO A 22 7.25 -1.59 0.99
C PRO A 22 5.99 -1.16 1.72
N ARG A 23 5.22 -0.26 1.12
CA ARG A 23 3.97 0.15 1.74
C ARG A 23 2.98 -1.02 1.63
N PRO A 24 2.05 -1.19 2.59
CA PRO A 24 1.05 -2.24 2.52
C PRO A 24 0.27 -2.27 1.19
N GLU A 25 0.06 -1.11 0.58
CA GLU A 25 -0.59 -0.97 -0.72
C GLU A 25 0.23 -1.54 -1.89
N ASP A 26 1.56 -1.42 -1.82
CA ASP A 26 2.49 -1.98 -2.82
C ASP A 26 2.51 -3.51 -2.75
N ASP A 27 2.50 -4.05 -1.53
CA ASP A 27 2.43 -5.49 -1.28
C ASP A 27 1.07 -6.06 -1.71
N ALA A 28 -0.02 -5.35 -1.42
CA ALA A 28 -1.36 -5.72 -1.87
C ALA A 28 -1.47 -5.72 -3.41
N ALA A 29 -0.84 -4.76 -4.09
CA ALA A 29 -0.81 -4.73 -5.54
C ALA A 29 0.01 -5.90 -6.12
N ARG A 30 1.18 -6.19 -5.56
CA ARG A 30 2.00 -7.35 -5.92
C ARG A 30 1.23 -8.67 -5.75
N LEU A 31 0.63 -8.89 -4.57
CA LEU A 31 -0.20 -10.05 -4.29
C LEU A 31 -1.40 -10.17 -5.24
N GLY A 32 -2.06 -9.05 -5.54
CA GLY A 32 -3.17 -9.01 -6.48
C GLY A 32 -2.76 -9.45 -7.89
N LEU A 33 -1.59 -9.03 -8.37
CA LEU A 33 -1.06 -9.45 -9.68
C LEU A 33 -0.70 -10.94 -9.71
N VAL A 34 -0.14 -11.47 -8.63
CA VAL A 34 0.17 -12.90 -8.50
C VAL A 34 -1.10 -13.74 -8.62
N VAL A 35 -2.17 -13.37 -7.90
CA VAL A 35 -3.46 -14.08 -7.97
C VAL A 35 -4.10 -14.01 -9.36
N VAL A 36 -3.97 -12.88 -10.07
CA VAL A 36 -4.43 -12.77 -11.47
C VAL A 36 -3.60 -13.66 -12.39
N GLY A 37 -2.29 -13.75 -12.18
CA GLY A 37 -1.40 -14.66 -12.92
C GLY A 37 -1.78 -16.12 -12.71
N GLU A 38 -2.07 -16.52 -11.47
CA GLU A 38 -2.52 -17.87 -11.14
C GLU A 38 -3.87 -18.20 -11.78
N ALA A 39 -4.82 -17.26 -11.75
CA ALA A 39 -6.08 -17.43 -12.44
C ALA A 39 -5.92 -17.59 -13.96
N ALA A 40 -4.95 -16.88 -14.56
CA ALA A 40 -4.62 -17.03 -15.98
C ALA A 40 -3.99 -18.41 -16.28
N ALA A 41 -3.10 -18.90 -15.42
CA ALA A 41 -2.52 -20.24 -15.54
C ALA A 41 -3.58 -21.35 -15.37
N LEU A 42 -4.50 -21.21 -14.41
CA LEU A 42 -5.64 -22.10 -14.25
C LEU A 42 -6.56 -22.08 -15.48
N HIS A 43 -6.77 -20.90 -16.07
CA HIS A 43 -7.60 -20.76 -17.26
C HIS A 43 -6.96 -21.39 -18.50
N SER A 44 -5.65 -21.21 -18.69
CA SER A 44 -4.94 -21.76 -19.84
C SER A 44 -4.87 -23.29 -19.80
N GLY A 45 -4.91 -23.89 -18.60
CA GLY A 45 -4.76 -25.32 -18.40
C GLY A 45 -3.35 -25.82 -18.74
N ASP A 46 -2.37 -24.92 -18.84
CA ASP A 46 -0.98 -25.24 -19.10
C ASP A 46 -0.28 -25.57 -17.77
N GLU A 47 0.09 -26.85 -17.60
CA GLU A 47 0.75 -27.35 -16.39
C GLU A 47 2.08 -26.65 -16.13
N ALA A 48 2.83 -26.27 -17.18
CA ALA A 48 4.06 -25.51 -17.00
C ALA A 48 3.79 -24.07 -16.52
N ALA A 49 2.67 -23.48 -16.94
CA ALA A 49 2.25 -22.16 -16.45
C ALA A 49 1.76 -22.22 -15.00
N LEU A 50 1.12 -23.33 -14.59
CA LEU A 50 0.71 -23.57 -13.21
C LEU A 50 1.91 -23.71 -12.29
N ASP A 51 2.89 -24.55 -12.64
CA ASP A 51 4.13 -24.70 -11.87
C ASP A 51 4.89 -23.37 -11.74
N ALA A 52 4.98 -22.60 -12.84
CA ALA A 52 5.60 -21.29 -12.83
C ALA A 52 4.83 -20.29 -11.94
N SER A 53 3.50 -20.37 -11.92
CA SER A 53 2.67 -19.54 -11.05
C SER A 53 2.85 -19.90 -9.58
N GLU A 54 2.91 -21.18 -9.23
CA GLU A 54 3.20 -21.63 -7.86
C GLU A 54 4.54 -21.12 -7.36
N GLN A 55 5.57 -21.22 -8.21
CA GLN A 55 6.88 -20.70 -7.87
C GLN A 55 6.86 -19.17 -7.70
N ASN A 56 6.16 -18.46 -8.58
CA ASN A 56 6.02 -17.00 -8.48
C ASN A 56 5.34 -16.57 -7.16
N ILE A 57 4.31 -17.30 -6.72
CA ILE A 57 3.67 -17.06 -5.41
C ILE A 57 4.68 -17.19 -4.28
N ARG A 58 5.47 -18.28 -4.28
CA ARG A 58 6.49 -18.52 -3.24
C ARG A 58 7.55 -17.43 -3.25
N ASP A 59 8.10 -17.10 -4.42
CA ASP A 59 9.13 -16.07 -4.59
C ASP A 59 8.61 -14.69 -4.15
N THR A 60 7.39 -14.32 -4.55
CA THR A 60 6.80 -13.03 -4.18
C THR A 60 6.63 -12.91 -2.67
N ILE A 61 6.17 -13.97 -2.01
CA ILE A 61 5.94 -13.98 -0.57
C ILE A 61 7.25 -14.01 0.21
N ASP A 62 8.26 -14.72 -0.28
CA ASP A 62 9.61 -14.71 0.30
C ASP A 62 10.23 -13.30 0.28
N GLU A 63 9.96 -12.50 -0.76
CA GLU A 63 10.38 -11.10 -0.82
C GLU A 63 9.64 -10.16 0.16
N MET A 64 8.50 -10.58 0.72
CA MET A 64 7.65 -9.77 1.61
C MET A 64 7.78 -10.12 3.10
N ILE A 65 8.51 -11.18 3.45
CA ILE A 65 8.67 -11.64 4.84
C ILE A 65 10.07 -11.32 5.37
N ASP A 66 10.15 -10.85 6.61
CA ASP A 66 11.44 -10.57 7.27
C ASP A 66 12.14 -11.85 7.75
N GLU A 67 11.35 -12.88 8.10
CA GLU A 67 11.82 -14.18 8.55
C GLU A 67 11.17 -15.28 7.70
N PRO A 68 11.89 -16.39 7.41
CA PRO A 68 11.31 -17.50 6.67
C PRO A 68 10.04 -18.01 7.36
N LEU A 69 9.02 -18.32 6.54
CA LEU A 69 7.79 -18.90 7.06
C LEU A 69 8.07 -20.24 7.74
N THR A 70 7.33 -20.51 8.82
CA THR A 70 7.29 -21.88 9.34
C THR A 70 6.64 -22.81 8.31
N PRO A 71 6.95 -24.12 8.31
CA PRO A 71 6.35 -25.07 7.35
C PRO A 71 4.82 -25.08 7.37
N ARG A 72 4.20 -24.72 8.50
CA ARG A 72 2.75 -24.63 8.60
C ARG A 72 2.20 -23.35 7.96
N GLN A 73 2.91 -22.23 8.05
CA GLN A 73 2.53 -20.97 7.42
C GLN A 73 2.66 -21.06 5.90
N GLU A 74 3.72 -21.69 5.38
CA GLU A 74 3.88 -21.96 3.94
C GLU A 74 2.67 -22.71 3.37
N GLN A 75 2.24 -23.79 4.03
CA GLN A 75 1.06 -24.56 3.62
C GLN A 75 -0.23 -23.72 3.65
N VAL A 76 -0.36 -22.79 4.61
CA VAL A 76 -1.54 -21.92 4.70
C VAL A 76 -1.54 -20.92 3.55
N VAL A 77 -0.39 -20.30 3.28
CA VAL A 77 -0.18 -19.37 2.18
C VAL A 77 -0.49 -20.03 0.83
N GLU A 78 0.05 -21.22 0.59
CA GLU A 78 -0.17 -21.97 -0.64
C GLU A 78 -1.66 -22.27 -0.86
N ARG A 79 -2.38 -22.67 0.20
CA ARG A 79 -3.83 -22.89 0.13
C ARG A 79 -4.63 -21.61 -0.10
N LEU A 80 -4.19 -20.49 0.47
CA LEU A 80 -4.83 -19.19 0.27
C LEU A 80 -4.63 -18.70 -1.17
N ALA A 81 -3.43 -18.88 -1.73
CA ALA A 81 -3.17 -18.58 -3.14
C ALA A 81 -4.04 -19.45 -4.04
N ALA A 82 -4.01 -20.78 -3.90
CA ALA A 82 -4.85 -21.70 -4.66
C ALA A 82 -6.35 -21.36 -4.59
N ALA A 83 -6.85 -21.01 -3.41
CA ALA A 83 -8.23 -20.55 -3.24
C ALA A 83 -8.47 -19.21 -3.94
N GLY A 84 -7.56 -18.25 -3.82
CA GLY A 84 -7.60 -16.94 -4.48
C GLY A 84 -7.59 -17.05 -6.00
N GLY A 85 -6.68 -17.84 -6.57
CA GLY A 85 -6.60 -18.13 -8.01
C GLY A 85 -7.87 -18.80 -8.51
N THR A 86 -8.38 -19.80 -7.81
CA THR A 86 -9.65 -20.49 -8.17
C THR A 86 -10.84 -19.53 -8.15
N LEU A 87 -10.98 -18.70 -7.11
CA LEU A 87 -12.04 -17.70 -7.01
C LEU A 87 -11.93 -16.68 -8.14
N THR A 88 -10.73 -16.20 -8.43
CA THR A 88 -10.48 -15.22 -9.49
C THR A 88 -10.76 -15.80 -10.87
N ALA A 89 -10.36 -17.06 -11.14
CA ALA A 89 -10.67 -17.76 -12.38
C ALA A 89 -12.19 -17.97 -12.54
N GLY A 90 -12.88 -18.43 -11.49
CA GLY A 90 -14.32 -18.65 -11.50
C GLY A 90 -15.13 -17.36 -11.70
N LEU A 91 -14.77 -16.29 -10.99
CA LEU A 91 -15.39 -14.96 -11.14
C LEU A 91 -15.10 -14.37 -12.52
N SER A 92 -13.89 -14.54 -13.04
CA SER A 92 -13.53 -14.07 -14.38
C SER A 92 -14.31 -14.82 -15.46
N GLY A 93 -14.52 -16.13 -15.31
CA GLY A 93 -15.39 -16.92 -16.17
C GLY A 93 -16.85 -16.44 -16.15
N ALA A 94 -17.41 -16.19 -14.96
CA ALA A 94 -18.77 -15.67 -14.82
C ALA A 94 -18.92 -14.27 -15.45
N LEU A 95 -17.94 -13.39 -15.21
CA LEU A 95 -17.96 -12.03 -15.74
C LEU A 95 -17.77 -11.99 -17.27
N ALA A 96 -16.89 -12.84 -17.80
CA ALA A 96 -16.69 -13.01 -19.24
C ALA A 96 -17.99 -13.41 -19.95
N ALA A 97 -18.70 -14.40 -19.39
CA ALA A 97 -20.01 -14.83 -19.90
C ALA A 97 -21.06 -13.71 -19.84
N GLN A 98 -21.11 -12.97 -18.73
CA GLN A 98 -22.05 -11.84 -18.55
C GLN A 98 -21.76 -10.67 -19.50
N ALA A 99 -20.49 -10.38 -19.76
CA ALA A 99 -20.05 -9.24 -20.56
C ALA A 99 -19.89 -9.55 -22.06
N GLY A 100 -20.00 -10.83 -22.47
CA GLY A 100 -19.72 -11.27 -23.84
C GLY A 100 -18.25 -11.07 -24.23
N ARG A 101 -17.33 -11.28 -23.29
CA ARG A 101 -15.88 -11.07 -23.43
C ARG A 101 -15.13 -12.38 -23.17
N THR A 102 -13.84 -12.44 -23.50
CA THR A 102 -13.00 -13.60 -23.12
C THR A 102 -12.58 -13.49 -21.66
N VAL A 103 -12.20 -14.61 -21.04
CA VAL A 103 -11.61 -14.61 -19.69
C VAL A 103 -10.28 -13.84 -19.69
N ASP A 104 -9.48 -13.98 -20.75
CA ASP A 104 -8.23 -13.23 -20.93
C ASP A 104 -8.46 -11.72 -20.90
N ASP A 105 -9.50 -11.21 -21.57
CA ASP A 105 -9.83 -9.77 -21.55
C ASP A 105 -10.20 -9.27 -20.14
N ILE A 106 -10.84 -10.13 -19.34
CA ILE A 106 -11.22 -9.81 -17.96
C ILE A 106 -10.00 -9.80 -17.06
N LEU A 107 -9.15 -10.83 -17.14
CA LEU A 107 -7.93 -10.94 -16.35
C LEU A 107 -6.93 -9.83 -16.70
N GLU A 108 -6.79 -9.49 -17.99
CA GLU A 108 -5.98 -8.35 -18.43
C GLU A 108 -6.53 -7.03 -17.86
N GLY A 109 -7.85 -6.85 -17.88
CA GLY A 109 -8.52 -5.69 -17.28
C GLY A 109 -8.31 -5.60 -15.77
N ALA A 110 -8.35 -6.72 -15.07
CA ALA A 110 -8.08 -6.81 -13.63
C ALA A 110 -6.62 -6.42 -13.33
N ALA A 111 -5.64 -6.99 -14.04
CA ALA A 111 -4.23 -6.63 -13.87
C ALA A 111 -3.97 -5.13 -14.11
N ARG A 112 -4.53 -4.56 -15.19
CA ARG A 112 -4.44 -3.12 -15.45
C ARG A 112 -5.04 -2.28 -14.33
N SER A 113 -6.14 -2.73 -13.75
CA SER A 113 -6.81 -2.04 -12.65
C SER A 113 -5.97 -2.05 -11.36
N VAL A 114 -5.30 -3.17 -11.06
CA VAL A 114 -4.38 -3.27 -9.92
C VAL A 114 -3.22 -2.28 -10.06
N VAL A 115 -2.55 -2.26 -11.22
CA VAL A 115 -1.44 -1.32 -11.49
C VAL A 115 -1.92 0.13 -11.42
N TRP A 116 -3.12 0.41 -11.93
CA TRP A 116 -3.70 1.76 -11.86
C TRP A 116 -3.99 2.18 -10.41
N GLN A 117 -4.57 1.30 -9.58
CA GLN A 117 -4.81 1.58 -8.17
C GLN A 117 -3.51 1.83 -7.40
N GLN A 118 -2.46 1.07 -7.68
CA GLN A 118 -1.14 1.29 -7.10
C GLN A 118 -0.61 2.69 -7.43
N ARG A 119 -0.64 3.09 -8.71
CA ARG A 119 -0.23 4.44 -9.12
C ARG A 119 -1.01 5.56 -8.41
N LEU A 120 -2.32 5.38 -8.24
CA LEU A 120 -3.14 6.34 -7.51
C LEU A 120 -2.79 6.41 -6.01
N ALA A 121 -2.39 5.29 -5.41
CA ALA A 121 -1.91 5.27 -4.03
C ALA A 121 -0.56 6.01 -3.90
N ASP A 122 0.32 5.86 -4.88
CA ASP A 122 1.60 6.57 -4.98
C ASP A 122 1.41 8.09 -5.04
N GLU A 123 0.57 8.53 -5.97
CA GLU A 123 0.27 9.95 -6.16
C GLU A 123 -0.31 10.60 -4.87
N ARG A 124 -1.15 9.86 -4.13
CA ARG A 124 -1.71 10.34 -2.85
C ARG A 124 -0.66 10.42 -1.76
N ALA A 125 0.22 9.44 -1.66
CA ALA A 125 1.29 9.42 -0.68
C ALA A 125 2.29 10.57 -0.93
N ASP A 126 2.65 10.82 -2.19
CA ASP A 126 3.55 11.92 -2.59
C ASP A 126 2.93 13.29 -2.31
N ALA A 127 1.62 13.44 -2.51
CA ALA A 127 0.89 14.65 -2.16
C ALA A 127 0.83 14.90 -0.64
N ALA A 128 0.66 13.84 0.16
CA ALA A 128 0.64 13.91 1.62
C ALA A 128 2.02 14.12 2.25
N GLY A 129 3.11 13.75 1.55
CA GLY A 129 4.49 13.91 1.99
C GLY A 129 5.09 15.30 1.77
N ARG A 130 4.35 16.26 1.21
CA ARG A 130 4.79 17.66 1.12
C ARG A 130 4.52 18.36 2.46
N PRO A 131 5.55 18.71 3.25
CA PRO A 131 5.33 19.51 4.45
C PRO A 131 4.77 20.87 4.02
N ASP A 132 3.62 21.25 4.58
CA ASP A 132 3.12 22.61 4.54
C ASP A 132 4.21 23.51 5.15
N HIS A 133 4.93 24.24 4.29
CA HIS A 133 5.94 25.21 4.69
C HIS A 133 5.35 26.47 5.35
N ASP A 134 4.07 26.45 5.73
CA ASP A 134 3.34 27.60 6.28
C ASP A 134 3.36 27.68 7.82
N ASP A 135 3.91 26.68 8.53
CA ASP A 135 3.89 26.68 10.01
C ASP A 135 5.11 27.40 10.66
N GLU A 136 6.16 27.74 9.90
CA GLU A 136 7.32 28.47 10.46
C GLU A 136 7.11 29.99 10.59
N LEU A 137 6.01 30.55 10.09
CA LEU A 137 5.72 31.98 10.22
C LEU A 137 4.80 32.34 11.40
N ARG A 138 4.14 31.35 12.03
CA ARG A 138 3.22 31.62 13.14
C ARG A 138 3.90 31.77 14.50
N ASP A 139 5.08 31.19 14.70
CA ASP A 139 5.75 31.21 16.00
C ASP A 139 6.60 32.48 16.25
N ARG A 140 6.74 33.38 15.25
CA ARG A 140 7.48 34.65 15.40
C ARG A 140 6.62 35.91 15.61
N SER A 141 5.29 35.79 15.58
CA SER A 141 4.36 36.92 15.80
C SER A 141 3.57 36.87 17.12
N GLY A 142 4.01 36.07 18.10
CA GLY A 142 3.44 36.01 19.46
C GLY A 142 3.83 37.20 20.35
N GLY A 143 3.68 38.43 19.86
CA GLY A 143 3.88 39.66 20.62
C GLY A 143 2.56 40.22 21.16
N GLN A 144 2.38 40.12 22.49
CA GLN A 144 1.64 41.03 23.38
C GLN A 144 0.17 41.38 23.05
N ARG A 145 -0.75 40.96 23.94
CA ARG A 145 -1.95 41.68 24.45
C ARG A 145 -2.54 40.83 25.59
N GLU A 146 -2.23 41.13 26.85
CA GLU A 146 -2.98 42.03 27.74
C GLU A 146 -4.35 41.47 28.18
N ASP A 147 -4.29 40.77 29.32
CA ASP A 147 -5.18 40.87 30.47
C ASP A 147 -6.40 41.82 30.37
N ALA A 148 -7.62 41.27 30.38
CA ALA A 148 -8.82 41.98 30.81
C ALA A 148 -10.01 41.03 31.13
N GLY A 149 -10.29 40.87 32.43
CA GLY A 149 -11.63 40.67 33.01
C GLY A 149 -12.27 39.29 32.80
N GLY A 150 -12.56 38.48 33.81
CA GLY A 150 -13.03 38.81 35.14
C GLY A 150 -14.45 38.29 35.34
N GLN A 151 -14.58 37.37 36.30
CA GLN A 151 -15.72 37.13 37.19
C GLN A 151 -16.69 35.97 36.89
N GLN A 152 -16.87 35.24 38.00
CA GLN A 152 -17.58 34.01 38.28
C GLN A 152 -19.10 34.20 38.39
N ARG A 153 -19.88 33.12 38.15
CA ARG A 153 -20.80 32.41 39.09
C ARG A 153 -22.13 31.96 38.47
N GLU A 154 -22.30 30.64 38.47
CA GLU A 154 -23.45 29.79 38.85
C GLU A 154 -24.90 30.34 38.81
N HIS A 155 -25.74 29.69 38.00
CA HIS A 155 -27.10 29.21 38.36
C HIS A 155 -27.56 28.20 37.28
N ARG A 156 -27.61 26.90 37.56
CA ARG A 156 -28.72 26.08 38.10
C ARG A 156 -29.96 25.93 37.19
N ASP A 157 -30.16 24.66 36.82
CA ASP A 157 -31.40 23.86 36.70
C ASP A 157 -32.45 24.18 35.61
N ASP A 158 -32.65 23.24 34.67
CA ASP A 158 -33.96 22.71 34.19
C ASP A 158 -33.68 21.61 33.11
N ALA A 159 -33.80 20.30 33.36
CA ALA A 159 -34.99 19.43 33.41
C ALA A 159 -35.72 19.18 32.05
N GLY A 160 -35.92 17.90 31.72
CA GLY A 160 -36.94 17.38 30.77
C GLY A 160 -36.40 16.89 29.41
N HIS A 161 -36.50 15.60 29.05
CA HIS A 161 -37.66 14.94 28.38
C HIS A 161 -37.74 15.38 26.90
N ASP A 162 -37.74 14.56 25.84
CA ASP A 162 -38.21 13.18 25.67
C ASP A 162 -37.66 12.57 24.37
N GLU A 163 -37.83 11.26 24.24
CA GLU A 163 -37.52 10.41 23.08
C GLU A 163 -38.48 10.63 21.90
N ASP A 164 -37.99 10.42 20.67
CA ASP A 164 -38.76 9.99 19.50
C ASP A 164 -37.94 8.93 18.73
#